data_AF-A0AAJ5NMX6-F1
#
_entry.id   AF-A0AAJ5NMX6-F1
#
_cell.length_a   1.000
_cell.length_b   1.000
_cell.length_c   1.000
_cell.angle_alpha   90.00
_cell.angle_beta   90.00
_cell.angle_gamma   90.00
#
_symmetry.space_group_name_H-M   'P 1'
#
loop_
_entity.id
_entity.type
_entity.pdbx_description
1 polymer ?
#
loop_
_entity_poly.entity_id
_entity_poly.type
_entity_poly.pdbx_seq_one_letter_code
_entity_poly.pdbx_strand_id
1 'polypeptide(L)' 'MTHAEFETLLEAIAREHLFISTLQEQKSDRLDFHSVAVWTVREALAAAYEAGRKIRLKPRD' A
#
# COMPACT_ATOMS: atom_id res chain seq x y z
N MET A 1 -6.79 -6.59 12.51
CA MET A 1 -6.75 -5.47 11.55
C MET A 1 -8.17 -5.19 11.13
N THR A 2 -8.66 -3.99 11.41
CA THR A 2 -9.92 -3.47 10.89
C THR A 2 -9.77 -3.09 9.42
N HIS A 3 -10.88 -2.84 8.73
CA HIS A 3 -10.84 -2.34 7.35
C HIS A 3 -10.13 -0.98 7.25
N ALA A 4 -10.38 -0.06 8.19
CA ALA A 4 -9.72 1.25 8.20
C ALA A 4 -8.19 1.15 8.42
N GLU A 5 -7.75 0.24 9.29
CA GLU A 5 -6.33 -0.04 9.48
C GLU A 5 -5.68 -0.65 8.23
N PHE A 6 -6.44 -1.46 7.48
CA PHE A 6 -5.99 -2.03 6.21
C PHE A 6 -5.81 -0.95 5.13
N GLU A 7 -6.80 -0.08 4.95
CA GLU A 7 -6.69 1.04 3.99
C GLU A 7 -5.53 1.98 4.34
N THR A 8 -5.35 2.29 5.62
CA THR A 8 -4.22 3.12 6.09
C THR A 8 -2.86 2.48 5.76
N LEU A 9 -2.74 1.15 5.93
CA LEU A 9 -1.53 0.42 5.57
C LEU A 9 -1.27 0.46 4.06
N LEU A 10 -2.31 0.24 3.24
CA LEU A 10 -2.17 0.29 1.79
C LEU A 10 -1.74 1.69 1.32
N GLU A 11 -2.35 2.75 1.84
CA GLU A 11 -1.95 4.12 1.51
C GLU A 11 -0.51 4.43 1.91
N ALA A 12 -0.06 3.93 3.06
CA ALA A 12 1.33 4.11 3.49
C ALA A 12 2.31 3.45 2.51
N ILE A 13 2.05 2.19 2.12
CA ILE A 13 2.89 1.43 1.17
C ILE A 13 2.89 2.10 -0.21
N ALA A 14 1.73 2.53 -0.71
CA ALA A 14 1.61 3.20 -2.00
C ALA A 14 2.37 4.54 -2.02
N ARG A 15 2.31 5.31 -0.93
CA ARG A 15 3.03 6.57 -0.81
C ARG A 15 4.54 6.38 -0.77
N GLU A 16 5.01 5.40 0.01
CA GLU A 16 6.44 5.13 0.21
C GLU A 16 7.11 4.55 -1.02
N HIS A 17 6.49 3.53 -1.64
CA HIS A 17 7.12 2.78 -2.73
C HIS A 17 6.69 3.26 -4.11
N LEU A 18 5.42 3.62 -4.30
CA LEU A 18 4.87 3.94 -5.62
C LEU A 18 4.80 5.45 -5.89
N PHE A 19 5.05 6.29 -4.86
CA PHE A 19 4.88 7.74 -4.89
C PHE A 19 3.44 8.17 -5.25
N ILE A 20 2.46 7.35 -4.91
CA ILE A 20 1.03 7.61 -5.11
C ILE A 20 0.48 8.18 -3.80
N SER A 21 -0.06 9.40 -3.84
CA SER A 21 -0.46 10.13 -2.62
C SER A 21 -1.73 9.57 -1.97
N THR A 22 -2.64 9.03 -2.79
CA THR A 22 -3.92 8.44 -2.36
C THR A 22 -4.32 7.31 -3.30
N LEU A 23 -4.99 6.28 -2.77
CA LEU A 23 -5.58 5.20 -3.55
C LEU A 23 -7.10 5.40 -3.81
N GLN A 24 -7.64 6.55 -3.39
CA GLN A 24 -9.03 6.92 -3.66
C GLN A 24 -9.16 7.39 -5.12
N GLU A 25 -10.23 6.96 -5.79
CA GLU A 25 -10.55 7.41 -7.15
C GLU A 25 -10.85 8.92 -7.16
N GLN A 26 -10.15 9.66 -8.03
CA GLN A 26 -10.32 11.11 -8.19
C GLN A 26 -11.04 11.49 -9.49
N LYS A 27 -11.36 10.50 -10.34
CA LYS A 27 -12.03 10.68 -11.64
C LYS A 27 -11.25 11.63 -12.54
N SER A 28 -9.93 11.52 -12.54
CA SER A 28 -9.02 12.34 -13.33
C SER A 28 -7.83 11.52 -13.79
N ASP A 29 -7.63 11.44 -15.11
CA ASP A 29 -6.56 10.62 -15.69
C ASP A 29 -5.19 10.91 -15.07
N ARG A 30 -4.86 12.19 -14.91
CA ARG A 30 -3.54 12.60 -14.39
C ARG A 30 -3.35 12.34 -12.90
N LEU A 31 -4.43 12.13 -12.16
CA LEU A 31 -4.42 11.86 -10.72
C LEU A 31 -4.60 10.38 -10.39
N ASP A 32 -5.23 9.61 -11.29
CA ASP A 32 -5.56 8.20 -11.08
C ASP A 32 -4.61 7.24 -11.81
N PHE A 33 -3.96 7.68 -12.90
CA PHE A 33 -3.01 6.85 -13.65
C PHE A 33 -1.56 7.27 -13.37
N HIS A 34 -0.75 6.30 -12.91
CA HIS A 34 0.64 6.51 -12.55
C HIS A 34 1.56 5.60 -13.37
N SER A 35 2.61 6.18 -13.95
CA SER A 35 3.73 5.41 -14.51
C SER A 35 4.71 5.08 -13.39
N VAL A 36 4.83 3.80 -13.04
CA VAL A 36 5.70 3.31 -11.97
C VAL A 36 6.73 2.33 -12.52
N ALA A 37 7.92 2.33 -11.92
CA ALA A 37 8.95 1.39 -12.31
C ALA A 37 8.67 -0.01 -11.77
N VAL A 38 9.05 -1.06 -12.51
CA VAL A 38 8.78 -2.45 -12.10
C VAL A 38 9.45 -2.84 -10.77
N TRP A 39 10.57 -2.19 -10.42
CA TRP A 39 11.23 -2.45 -9.14
C TRP A 39 10.48 -1.84 -7.95
N THR A 40 9.83 -0.69 -8.10
CA THR A 40 9.03 -0.11 -7.02
C THR A 40 7.75 -0.89 -6.79
N VAL A 41 7.16 -1.46 -7.86
CA VAL A 41 6.06 -2.43 -7.74
C VAL A 41 6.49 -3.65 -6.92
N ARG A 42 7.67 -4.22 -7.22
CA ARG A 42 8.23 -5.34 -6.44
C ARG A 42 8.41 -4.98 -4.96
N GLU A 43 8.92 -3.78 -4.67
CA GLU A 43 9.13 -3.30 -3.30
C GLU A 43 7.82 -3.12 -2.54
N ALA A 44 6.81 -2.50 -3.16
CA ALA A 44 5.47 -2.35 -2.58
C ALA A 44 4.83 -3.71 -2.24
N LEU A 45 4.94 -4.68 -3.15
CA LEU A 45 4.41 -6.04 -2.93
C LEU A 45 5.15 -6.77 -1.80
N ALA A 46 6.48 -6.63 -1.74
CA ALA A 46 7.28 -7.21 -0.66
C ALA A 46 6.92 -6.60 0.71
N ALA A 47 6.76 -5.27 0.77
CA ALA A 47 6.34 -4.56 1.97
C ALA A 47 4.94 -5.01 2.44
N ALA A 48 3.98 -5.14 1.52
CA ALA A 48 2.64 -5.64 1.82
C ALA A 48 2.65 -7.07 2.38
N TYR A 49 3.44 -7.97 1.78
CA TYR A 49 3.58 -9.35 2.25
C TYR A 49 4.16 -9.42 3.67
N GLU A 50 5.23 -8.66 3.93
CA GLU A 50 5.88 -8.64 5.24
C GLU A 50 4.99 -8.00 6.32
N ALA A 51 4.27 -6.93 5.99
CA ALA A 51 3.29 -6.33 6.90
C ALA A 51 2.20 -7.34 7.30
N GLY A 52 1.67 -8.09 6.32
CA GLY A 52 0.71 -9.18 6.56
C GLY A 52 1.29 -10.28 7.46
N ARG A 53 2.57 -10.66 7.29
CA ARG A 53 3.26 -11.62 8.16
C ARG A 53 3.38 -11.11 9.59
N LYS A 54 3.79 -9.87 9.78
CA LYS A 54 3.95 -9.25 11.11
C LYS A 54 2.65 -9.16 11.89
N ILE A 55 1.53 -8.84 11.21
CA ILE A 55 0.20 -8.83 11.83
C ILE A 55 -0.16 -10.23 12.36
N ARG A 56 0.13 -11.28 11.58
CA ARG A 56 -0.14 -12.66 11.98
C ARG A 56 0.69 -13.13 13.18
N LEU A 57 1.87 -12.54 13.38
CA LEU A 57 2.80 -12.86 14.46
C LEU A 57 2.57 -12.05 15.75
N LYS A 58 1.63 -11.10 15.76
CA LYS A 58 1.24 -10.44 17.02
C LYS A 58 0.69 -11.50 17.98
N PRO A 59 1.24 -11.64 19.20
CA PRO A 59 0.68 -12.53 20.22
C PRO A 59 -0.81 -12.26 20.36
N ARG A 60 -1.60 -13.32 20.46
CA ARG A 60 -2.96 -13.19 20.99
C ARG A 60 -2.79 -13.05 22.49
N ASP A 61 -3.03 -11.86 23.00
CA ASP A 61 -3.20 -11.61 24.43
C ASP A 61 -4.37 -12.45 24.97
#